data_AF-A0A7S4NMC3-F1
#
_entry.id   AF-A0A7S4NMC3-F1
#
_cell.length_a   1.000
_cell.length_b   1.000
_cell.length_c   1.000
_cell.angle_alpha   90.00
_cell.angle_beta   90.00
_cell.angle_gamma   90.00
#
_symmetry.space_group_name_H-M   'P 1'
#
loop_
_entity.id
_entity.type
_entity.pdbx_description
1 polymer ?
#
loop_
_entity_poly.entity_id
_entity_poly.type
_entity_poly.pdbx_seq_one_letter_code
_entity_poly.pdbx_strand_id
1 'polypeptide(L)'
;MVYMHGSGGLTWHNARYARAAAGFSYVVVCPDEMAGSRFRSRATRALLTSRDATGYWENSLFYSGAKSAEGESLEFNTKVDEVLDDKEHFKTLYQKVYFVRRAELHFTLSRLPRFASHVGVVIMGTSEGAMTVSRFDDQRYGSMIVGRIIASYAAEFCYMHSRPEDALLGGQKDVPTLNLIGSHDEFFGPPAHGTFSGSAASIIAGAAVKQGWGKVNITGNAYRSMAEQGVLSGLTVTFPGAKHDITLSHNHAVRDIFLDFLQQPHRCASVLARWETHPFLGAHAILVRKCAPAGTDDAATDEGVPGQRVTWIDMRANPKYPPTLPHRVAIRSRATEKEIPEESLADENEMLKALGEQAHALTAHSVVHVGAKAALAAMHKHSSKLDLHKAHGEEVRTHTARFRLG
;
A
#
# COMPACT_ATOMS: atom_id res chain seq x y z
N MET A 1 5.26 4.35 6.60
CA MET A 1 4.44 4.12 5.40
C MET A 1 3.90 2.71 5.43
N VAL A 2 2.59 2.53 5.21
CA VAL A 2 1.99 1.20 5.00
C VAL A 2 1.75 1.02 3.50
N TYR A 3 2.33 -0.02 2.91
CA TYR A 3 2.31 -0.27 1.46
C TYR A 3 1.51 -1.52 1.12
N MET A 4 0.42 -1.36 0.38
CA MET A 4 -0.46 -2.42 -0.09
C MET A 4 -0.04 -2.84 -1.51
N HIS A 5 0.45 -4.06 -1.68
CA HIS A 5 0.87 -4.57 -3.00
C HIS A 5 -0.33 -4.87 -3.92
N GLY A 6 -0.04 -5.14 -5.21
CA GLY A 6 -1.04 -5.55 -6.20
C GLY A 6 -1.37 -7.05 -6.13
N SER A 7 -2.19 -7.54 -7.06
CA SER A 7 -2.70 -8.92 -7.05
C SER A 7 -1.61 -9.99 -7.05
N GLY A 8 -0.45 -9.72 -7.66
CA GLY A 8 0.71 -10.62 -7.68
C GLY A 8 1.41 -10.83 -6.33
N GLY A 9 1.10 -10.05 -5.29
CA GLY A 9 1.85 -10.09 -4.02
C GLY A 9 3.05 -9.15 -4.03
N LEU A 10 3.95 -9.33 -3.07
CA LEU A 10 5.23 -8.61 -3.04
C LEU A 10 6.21 -9.11 -4.11
N THR A 11 6.57 -8.21 -5.02
CA THR A 11 7.60 -8.37 -6.06
C THR A 11 8.71 -7.34 -5.87
N TRP A 12 9.82 -7.50 -6.59
CA TRP A 12 10.90 -6.50 -6.62
C TRP A 12 10.46 -5.12 -7.16
N HIS A 13 9.37 -5.02 -7.93
CA HIS A 13 8.78 -3.73 -8.30
C HIS A 13 8.30 -2.97 -7.05
N ASN A 14 7.55 -3.65 -6.17
CA ASN A 14 7.07 -3.06 -4.91
C ASN A 14 8.23 -2.59 -4.03
N ALA A 15 9.35 -3.33 -4.06
CA ALA A 15 10.55 -2.98 -3.32
C ALA A 15 11.19 -1.66 -3.78
N ARG A 16 10.97 -1.20 -5.02
CA ARG A 16 11.51 0.10 -5.49
C ARG A 16 10.85 1.26 -4.75
N TYR A 17 9.53 1.23 -4.58
CA TYR A 17 8.81 2.21 -3.76
C TYR A 17 9.22 2.13 -2.29
N ALA A 18 9.29 0.92 -1.74
CA ALA A 18 9.70 0.73 -0.35
C ALA A 18 11.14 1.23 -0.09
N ARG A 19 12.08 0.92 -0.99
CA ARG A 19 13.48 1.40 -0.91
C ARG A 19 13.57 2.91 -1.07
N ALA A 20 12.77 3.52 -1.95
CA ALA A 20 12.72 4.97 -2.09
C ALA A 20 12.24 5.62 -0.78
N ALA A 21 11.12 5.16 -0.22
CA ALA A 21 10.59 5.67 1.04
C ALA A 21 11.59 5.46 2.20
N ALA A 22 12.19 4.28 2.32
CA ALA A 22 13.21 4.00 3.33
C ALA A 22 14.44 4.89 3.17
N GLY A 23 14.84 5.19 1.93
CA GLY A 23 15.89 6.15 1.63
C GLY A 23 15.56 7.60 2.02
N PHE A 24 14.29 7.89 2.30
CA PHE A 24 13.77 9.16 2.83
C PHE A 24 13.40 9.05 4.31
N SER A 25 13.99 8.10 5.03
CA SER A 25 13.83 7.89 6.48
C SER A 25 12.43 7.40 6.91
N TYR A 26 11.66 6.79 6.01
CA TYR A 26 10.41 6.12 6.40
C TYR A 26 10.67 4.67 6.84
N VAL A 27 10.02 4.26 7.92
CA VAL A 27 9.76 2.84 8.17
C VAL A 27 8.65 2.38 7.23
N VAL A 28 8.89 1.32 6.47
CA VAL A 28 7.92 0.77 5.51
C VAL A 28 7.41 -0.57 6.00
N VAL A 29 6.08 -0.68 6.13
CA VAL A 29 5.38 -1.93 6.46
C VAL A 29 4.61 -2.38 5.23
N CYS A 30 4.91 -3.57 4.72
CA CYS A 30 4.25 -4.15 3.55
C CYS A 30 3.46 -5.39 3.98
N PRO A 31 2.20 -5.25 4.44
CA PRO A 31 1.41 -6.42 4.81
C PRO A 31 1.02 -7.24 3.57
N ASP A 32 1.09 -8.57 3.71
CA ASP A 32 0.74 -9.55 2.68
C ASP A 32 0.09 -10.79 3.32
N GLU A 33 -1.15 -10.63 3.77
CA GLU A 33 -2.04 -11.66 4.32
C GLU A 33 -2.61 -12.56 3.21
N MET A 34 -2.63 -12.07 1.97
CA MET A 34 -2.92 -12.91 0.81
C MET A 34 -1.85 -13.98 0.68
N ALA A 35 -0.56 -13.63 0.80
CA ALA A 35 0.52 -14.58 0.97
C ALA A 35 0.43 -15.31 2.32
N GLY A 36 -0.02 -16.57 2.26
CA GLY A 36 0.00 -17.50 3.39
C GLY A 36 -1.24 -17.70 4.20
N SER A 37 -2.36 -17.27 3.65
CA SER A 37 -3.65 -17.81 4.00
C SER A 37 -3.96 -19.00 3.08
N ARG A 38 -5.21 -19.48 3.11
CA ARG A 38 -5.74 -20.40 2.10
C ARG A 38 -5.69 -19.85 0.66
N PHE A 39 -5.28 -18.60 0.46
CA PHE A 39 -5.32 -17.91 -0.83
C PHE A 39 -4.02 -18.02 -1.64
N ARG A 40 -2.85 -18.09 -1.00
CA ARG A 40 -1.51 -18.15 -1.66
C ARG A 40 -0.47 -18.78 -0.73
N SER A 41 0.53 -19.49 -1.27
CA SER A 41 1.65 -20.04 -0.48
C SER A 41 2.59 -18.97 0.11
N ARG A 42 3.09 -19.18 1.35
CA ARG A 42 4.14 -18.34 1.99
C ARG A 42 5.57 -18.70 1.63
N ALA A 43 5.80 -19.78 0.89
CA ALA A 43 7.16 -20.27 0.69
C ALA A 43 7.99 -19.12 0.13
N THR A 44 8.89 -18.54 0.94
CA THR A 44 9.73 -17.43 0.51
C THR A 44 10.79 -18.01 -0.40
N ARG A 45 11.25 -17.24 -1.38
CA ARG A 45 12.53 -17.54 -2.01
C ARG A 45 13.63 -17.42 -0.95
N ALA A 46 14.74 -18.11 -1.17
CA ALA A 46 15.92 -17.91 -0.33
C ALA A 46 16.25 -16.42 -0.30
N LEU A 47 16.54 -15.89 0.89
CA LEU A 47 16.93 -14.50 1.04
C LEU A 47 18.20 -14.27 0.21
N LEU A 48 18.15 -13.28 -0.66
CA LEU A 48 19.31 -12.81 -1.40
C LEU A 48 20.19 -12.00 -0.44
N THR A 49 21.44 -12.39 -0.34
CA THR A 49 22.49 -11.66 0.36
C THR A 49 22.97 -10.48 -0.48
N SER A 50 23.73 -9.57 0.14
CA SER A 50 24.35 -8.46 -0.59
C SER A 50 25.37 -8.89 -1.66
N ARG A 51 25.73 -10.18 -1.71
CA ARG A 51 26.67 -10.76 -2.69
C ARG A 51 25.96 -11.39 -3.89
N ASP A 52 24.65 -11.63 -3.78
CA ASP A 52 23.90 -12.23 -4.86
C ASP A 52 23.66 -11.21 -5.98
N ALA A 53 23.87 -11.63 -7.23
CA ALA A 53 23.56 -10.81 -8.38
C ALA A 53 22.04 -10.72 -8.54
N THR A 54 21.45 -9.66 -8.00
CA THR A 54 20.01 -9.40 -8.14
C THR A 54 19.81 -8.30 -9.18
N GLY A 55 19.13 -8.56 -10.29
CA GLY A 55 18.77 -7.51 -11.22
C GLY A 55 17.77 -6.55 -10.57
N TYR A 56 18.14 -5.28 -10.37
CA TYR A 56 17.23 -4.23 -9.86
C TYR A 56 15.92 -4.14 -10.65
N TRP A 57 15.98 -4.50 -11.93
CA TRP A 57 14.88 -4.47 -12.89
C TRP A 57 14.07 -5.76 -12.97
N GLU A 58 14.48 -6.82 -12.28
CA GLU A 58 13.73 -8.08 -12.27
C GLU A 58 12.36 -7.88 -11.62
N ASN A 59 11.34 -8.58 -12.14
CA ASN A 59 10.00 -8.63 -11.55
C ASN A 59 9.73 -9.99 -10.90
N SER A 60 10.72 -10.50 -10.17
CA SER A 60 10.61 -11.75 -9.43
C SER A 60 9.74 -11.55 -8.18
N LEU A 61 8.85 -12.51 -7.92
CA LEU A 61 8.13 -12.62 -6.65
C LEU A 61 9.10 -12.89 -5.50
N PHE A 62 8.76 -12.38 -4.32
CA PHE A 62 9.48 -12.73 -3.08
C PHE A 62 9.20 -14.16 -2.65
N TYR A 63 8.15 -14.76 -3.20
CA TYR A 63 7.70 -16.11 -2.90
C TYR A 63 8.15 -17.11 -3.99
N SER A 64 8.50 -18.33 -3.56
CA SER A 64 8.88 -19.48 -4.38
C SER A 64 7.67 -20.32 -4.79
N GLY A 65 6.50 -20.09 -4.18
CA GLY A 65 5.26 -20.79 -4.51
C GLY A 65 4.59 -20.23 -5.78
N ALA A 66 4.34 -21.10 -6.75
CA ALA A 66 3.60 -20.79 -7.99
C ALA A 66 2.10 -21.21 -7.92
N LYS A 67 1.60 -21.61 -6.76
CA LYS A 67 0.27 -22.19 -6.61
C LYS A 67 -0.48 -21.57 -5.45
N SER A 68 -1.77 -21.32 -5.70
CA SER A 68 -2.79 -21.18 -4.66
C SER A 68 -2.65 -22.32 -3.66
N ALA A 69 -2.83 -22.01 -2.37
CA ALA A 69 -3.08 -23.06 -1.39
C ALA A 69 -4.43 -23.73 -1.72
N GLU A 70 -4.68 -24.94 -1.22
CA GLU A 70 -5.95 -25.65 -1.44
C GLU A 70 -7.15 -24.75 -1.02
N GLY A 71 -8.00 -24.36 -1.98
CA GLY A 71 -9.16 -23.48 -1.74
C GLY A 71 -9.47 -22.48 -2.88
N GLU A 72 -10.42 -21.57 -2.62
CA GLU A 72 -10.73 -20.42 -3.48
C GLU A 72 -9.49 -19.50 -3.52
N SER A 73 -8.92 -19.23 -4.70
CA SER A 73 -7.80 -18.29 -4.87
C SER A 73 -8.35 -16.86 -4.96
N LEU A 74 -7.81 -15.95 -4.16
CA LEU A 74 -7.99 -14.51 -4.36
C LEU A 74 -6.93 -13.91 -5.29
N GLU A 75 -5.97 -14.72 -5.74
CA GLU A 75 -5.11 -14.35 -6.85
C GLU A 75 -5.90 -14.42 -8.15
N PHE A 76 -5.84 -13.35 -8.93
CA PHE A 76 -6.42 -13.29 -10.26
C PHE A 76 -5.44 -12.64 -11.24
N ASN A 77 -5.53 -13.07 -12.49
CA ASN A 77 -4.93 -12.39 -13.62
C ASN A 77 -6.09 -11.88 -14.48
N THR A 78 -6.20 -10.57 -14.64
CA THR A 78 -7.30 -9.98 -15.42
C THR A 78 -7.11 -10.33 -16.90
N LYS A 79 -7.86 -11.32 -17.38
CA LYS A 79 -8.08 -11.52 -18.82
C LYS A 79 -9.45 -10.97 -19.17
N VAL A 80 -9.49 -10.10 -20.18
CA VAL A 80 -10.73 -9.42 -20.60
C VAL A 80 -11.83 -10.43 -20.91
N ASP A 81 -11.52 -11.48 -21.67
CA ASP A 81 -12.51 -12.47 -22.09
C ASP A 81 -13.12 -13.21 -20.88
N GLU A 82 -12.30 -13.65 -19.92
CA GLU A 82 -12.77 -14.30 -18.69
C GLU A 82 -13.70 -13.36 -17.87
N VAL A 83 -13.36 -12.07 -17.79
CA VAL A 83 -14.18 -11.08 -17.09
C VAL A 83 -15.53 -10.84 -17.78
N LEU A 84 -15.56 -10.87 -19.11
CA LEU A 84 -16.78 -10.70 -19.89
C LEU A 84 -17.66 -11.95 -19.85
N ASP A 85 -17.06 -13.14 -19.81
CA ASP A 85 -17.74 -14.43 -19.75
C ASP A 85 -18.45 -14.66 -18.40
N ASP A 86 -17.83 -14.29 -17.25
CA ASP A 86 -18.42 -14.46 -15.91
C ASP A 86 -18.30 -13.22 -15.01
N LYS A 87 -19.11 -12.21 -15.31
CA LYS A 87 -19.05 -10.90 -14.64
C LYS A 87 -19.45 -10.95 -13.17
N GLU A 88 -20.46 -11.74 -12.84
CA GLU A 88 -20.97 -11.79 -11.47
C GLU A 88 -19.96 -12.50 -10.55
N HIS A 89 -19.25 -13.52 -11.07
CA HIS A 89 -18.08 -14.05 -10.40
C HIS A 89 -17.02 -12.98 -10.17
N PHE A 90 -16.60 -12.24 -11.21
CA PHE A 90 -15.54 -11.24 -11.07
C PHE A 90 -15.92 -10.05 -10.19
N LYS A 91 -17.15 -9.54 -10.28
CA LYS A 91 -17.67 -8.50 -9.35
C LYS A 91 -17.58 -8.98 -7.90
N THR A 92 -18.03 -10.21 -7.64
CA THR A 92 -17.96 -10.83 -6.32
C THR A 92 -16.52 -11.00 -5.87
N LEU A 93 -15.64 -11.48 -6.75
CA LEU A 93 -14.22 -11.70 -6.48
C LEU A 93 -13.52 -10.40 -6.09
N TYR A 94 -13.62 -9.35 -6.90
CA TYR A 94 -12.98 -8.06 -6.61
C TYR A 94 -13.51 -7.43 -5.31
N GLN A 95 -14.81 -7.60 -5.03
CA GLN A 95 -15.38 -7.12 -3.78
C GLN A 95 -14.87 -7.91 -2.57
N LYS A 96 -14.76 -9.24 -2.66
CA LYS A 96 -14.14 -10.08 -1.63
C LYS A 96 -12.68 -9.67 -1.38
N VAL A 97 -11.91 -9.48 -2.46
CA VAL A 97 -10.52 -9.03 -2.41
C VAL A 97 -10.42 -7.69 -1.66
N TYR A 98 -11.23 -6.69 -2.03
CA TYR A 98 -11.27 -5.41 -1.33
C TYR A 98 -11.53 -5.57 0.17
N PHE A 99 -12.50 -6.40 0.58
CA PHE A 99 -12.80 -6.60 1.99
C PHE A 99 -11.65 -7.23 2.77
N VAL A 100 -10.97 -8.23 2.19
CA VAL A 100 -9.80 -8.86 2.81
C VAL A 100 -8.65 -7.86 2.93
N ARG A 101 -8.30 -7.15 1.86
CA ARG A 101 -7.22 -6.14 1.88
C ARG A 101 -7.56 -4.97 2.81
N ARG A 102 -8.82 -4.56 2.89
CA ARG A 102 -9.29 -3.54 3.85
C ARG A 102 -9.12 -4.02 5.29
N ALA A 103 -9.48 -5.27 5.59
CA ALA A 103 -9.31 -5.84 6.92
C ALA A 103 -7.83 -5.91 7.32
N GLU A 104 -6.96 -6.32 6.40
CA GLU A 104 -5.51 -6.32 6.59
C GLU A 104 -4.95 -4.91 6.87
N LEU A 105 -5.38 -3.90 6.11
CA LEU A 105 -4.98 -2.50 6.35
C LEU A 105 -5.47 -2.02 7.73
N HIS A 106 -6.72 -2.32 8.10
CA HIS A 106 -7.22 -2.02 9.43
C HIS A 106 -6.40 -2.71 10.53
N PHE A 107 -6.11 -4.01 10.36
CA PHE A 107 -5.33 -4.81 11.29
C PHE A 107 -3.94 -4.20 11.49
N THR A 108 -3.27 -3.85 10.39
CA THR A 108 -1.94 -3.25 10.38
C THR A 108 -1.93 -1.90 11.10
N LEU A 109 -2.82 -0.97 10.70
CA LEU A 109 -2.91 0.36 11.30
C LEU A 109 -3.25 0.30 12.80
N SER A 110 -4.10 -0.63 13.23
CA SER A 110 -4.48 -0.80 14.64
C SER A 110 -3.35 -1.31 15.56
N ARG A 111 -2.28 -1.85 14.96
CA ARG A 111 -1.14 -2.45 15.68
C ARG A 111 0.15 -1.66 15.51
N LEU A 112 0.12 -0.57 14.78
CA LEU A 112 1.28 0.32 14.73
C LEU A 112 1.59 0.82 16.15
N PRO A 113 2.88 0.99 16.49
CA PRO A 113 3.26 1.58 17.77
C PRO A 113 2.60 2.94 17.97
N ARG A 114 2.30 3.31 19.22
CA ARG A 114 1.61 4.58 19.54
C ARG A 114 2.30 5.83 18.98
N PHE A 115 3.62 5.83 18.81
CA PHE A 115 4.31 6.97 18.22
C PHE A 115 3.91 7.21 16.75
N ALA A 116 3.41 6.18 16.03
CA ALA A 116 2.98 6.31 14.64
C ALA A 116 1.83 7.31 14.46
N SER A 117 0.95 7.45 15.47
CA SER A 117 -0.12 8.47 15.44
C SER A 117 0.41 9.89 15.61
N HIS A 118 1.62 10.06 16.18
CA HIS A 118 2.24 11.37 16.40
C HIS A 118 3.08 11.79 15.18
N VAL A 119 3.83 10.85 14.58
CA VAL A 119 4.67 11.14 13.40
C VAL A 119 3.89 11.08 12.08
N GLY A 120 2.70 10.50 12.10
CA GLY A 120 1.85 10.33 10.94
C GLY A 120 2.20 9.09 10.10
N VAL A 121 1.20 8.62 9.35
CA VAL A 121 1.25 7.44 8.51
C VAL A 121 0.82 7.81 7.11
N VAL A 122 1.70 7.58 6.13
CA VAL A 122 1.33 7.56 4.72
C VAL A 122 0.87 6.16 4.35
N ILE A 123 -0.31 6.05 3.73
CA ILE A 123 -0.80 4.81 3.14
C ILE A 123 -0.55 4.85 1.63
N MET A 124 -0.04 3.76 1.08
CA MET A 124 0.26 3.63 -0.34
C MET A 124 -0.27 2.30 -0.85
N GLY A 125 -0.74 2.28 -2.09
CA GLY A 125 -1.01 1.03 -2.78
C GLY A 125 -0.61 1.08 -4.25
N THR A 126 -0.38 -0.10 -4.83
CA THR A 126 -0.24 -0.29 -6.29
C THR A 126 -1.31 -1.23 -6.82
N SER A 127 -1.92 -0.91 -7.98
CA SER A 127 -2.90 -1.77 -8.65
C SER A 127 -4.06 -2.16 -7.70
N GLU A 128 -4.28 -3.44 -7.42
CA GLU A 128 -5.27 -3.91 -6.42
C GLU A 128 -5.08 -3.28 -5.02
N GLY A 129 -3.83 -3.11 -4.55
CA GLY A 129 -3.55 -2.42 -3.31
C GLY A 129 -3.92 -0.94 -3.37
N ALA A 130 -3.80 -0.32 -4.54
CA ALA A 130 -4.24 1.06 -4.77
C ALA A 130 -5.76 1.19 -4.80
N MET A 131 -6.48 0.20 -5.35
CA MET A 131 -7.94 0.08 -5.21
C MET A 131 -8.32 0.02 -3.72
N THR A 132 -7.59 -0.77 -2.91
CA THR A 132 -7.86 -0.84 -1.47
C THR A 132 -7.65 0.50 -0.78
N VAL A 133 -6.49 1.13 -0.99
CA VAL A 133 -6.10 2.40 -0.36
C VAL A 133 -6.99 3.56 -0.79
N SER A 134 -7.39 3.62 -2.06
CA SER A 134 -8.26 4.67 -2.58
C SER A 134 -9.67 4.62 -1.97
N ARG A 135 -10.23 3.43 -1.78
CA ARG A 135 -11.56 3.19 -1.19
C ARG A 135 -11.55 3.09 0.34
N PHE A 136 -10.39 3.20 0.97
CA PHE A 136 -10.26 2.95 2.40
C PHE A 136 -10.90 4.08 3.20
N ASP A 137 -11.83 3.73 4.08
CA ASP A 137 -12.39 4.67 5.04
C ASP A 137 -11.44 4.82 6.24
N ASP A 138 -10.64 5.89 6.20
CA ASP A 138 -9.67 6.24 7.24
C ASP A 138 -10.18 7.23 8.29
N GLN A 139 -11.47 7.62 8.27
CA GLN A 139 -12.02 8.59 9.24
C GLN A 139 -11.74 8.18 10.70
N ARG A 140 -11.83 6.88 10.99
CA ARG A 140 -11.55 6.33 12.33
C ARG A 140 -10.12 6.51 12.82
N TYR A 141 -9.19 6.87 11.95
CA TYR A 141 -7.78 7.07 12.27
C TYR A 141 -7.43 8.56 12.45
N GLY A 142 -8.39 9.47 12.21
CA GLY A 142 -8.23 10.91 12.37
C GLY A 142 -6.96 11.42 11.70
N SER A 143 -6.20 12.24 12.42
CA SER A 143 -4.96 12.85 11.94
C SER A 143 -3.77 11.87 11.79
N MET A 144 -3.93 10.59 12.14
CA MET A 144 -2.85 9.62 11.96
C MET A 144 -2.51 9.43 10.48
N ILE A 145 -3.49 9.48 9.58
CA ILE A 145 -3.21 9.34 8.14
C ILE A 145 -2.87 10.72 7.57
N VAL A 146 -1.62 10.89 7.15
CA VAL A 146 -1.08 12.20 6.68
C VAL A 146 -0.88 12.26 5.17
N GLY A 147 -1.15 11.16 4.46
CA GLY A 147 -1.07 11.13 3.01
C GLY A 147 -1.52 9.80 2.43
N ARG A 148 -2.03 9.86 1.20
CA ARG A 148 -2.50 8.71 0.42
C ARG A 148 -1.79 8.67 -0.93
N ILE A 149 -1.23 7.52 -1.30
CA ILE A 149 -0.57 7.33 -2.60
C ILE A 149 -1.24 6.18 -3.35
N ILE A 150 -1.79 6.48 -4.52
CA ILE A 150 -2.54 5.58 -5.40
C ILE A 150 -1.70 5.39 -6.66
N ALA A 151 -1.00 4.27 -6.80
CA ALA A 151 -0.15 4.00 -7.95
C ALA A 151 -0.74 2.94 -8.88
N SER A 152 -0.62 3.14 -10.18
CA SER A 152 -1.07 2.22 -11.23
C SER A 152 -2.53 1.79 -11.06
N TYR A 153 -3.39 2.75 -10.75
CA TYR A 153 -4.83 2.58 -10.62
C TYR A 153 -5.52 3.94 -10.80
N ALA A 154 -6.63 3.96 -11.54
CA ALA A 154 -7.27 5.19 -11.97
C ALA A 154 -8.24 5.79 -10.93
N ALA A 155 -8.69 5.04 -9.92
CA ALA A 155 -9.78 5.48 -9.02
C ALA A 155 -11.02 5.96 -9.78
N GLU A 156 -11.37 5.27 -10.86
CA GLU A 156 -12.57 5.46 -11.66
C GLU A 156 -13.39 4.17 -11.68
N PHE A 157 -14.69 4.26 -11.94
CA PHE A 157 -15.56 3.09 -12.03
C PHE A 157 -15.14 2.20 -13.21
N CYS A 158 -14.53 1.07 -12.89
CA CYS A 158 -14.07 0.04 -13.83
C CYS A 158 -14.44 -1.38 -13.33
N TYR A 159 -13.96 -2.39 -14.05
CA TYR A 159 -14.18 -3.81 -13.78
C TYR A 159 -13.78 -4.29 -12.36
N MET A 160 -12.99 -3.52 -11.60
CA MET A 160 -12.65 -3.84 -10.21
C MET A 160 -13.76 -3.52 -9.19
N HIS A 161 -14.89 -2.95 -9.64
CA HIS A 161 -15.97 -2.53 -8.77
C HIS A 161 -17.27 -3.20 -9.17
N SER A 162 -18.06 -3.60 -8.17
CA SER A 162 -19.42 -4.07 -8.43
C SER A 162 -20.35 -2.91 -8.81
N ARG A 163 -20.15 -1.73 -8.21
CA ARG A 163 -21.04 -0.58 -8.34
C ARG A 163 -20.27 0.74 -8.49
N PRO A 164 -20.84 1.80 -9.09
CA PRO A 164 -20.16 3.08 -9.28
C PRO A 164 -19.67 3.72 -7.98
N GLU A 165 -20.45 3.65 -6.91
CA GLU A 165 -20.08 4.20 -5.59
C GLU A 165 -18.85 3.53 -4.98
N ASP A 166 -18.57 2.29 -5.36
CA ASP A 166 -17.40 1.56 -4.90
C ASP A 166 -16.11 2.11 -5.51
N ALA A 167 -16.17 2.94 -6.57
CA ALA A 167 -15.00 3.59 -7.16
C ALA A 167 -14.65 4.96 -6.53
N LEU A 168 -15.49 5.44 -5.60
CA LEU A 168 -15.27 6.71 -4.93
C LEU A 168 -14.09 6.63 -3.96
N LEU A 169 -13.45 7.78 -3.72
CA LEU A 169 -12.37 7.89 -2.76
C LEU A 169 -12.97 7.83 -1.36
N GLY A 170 -12.51 6.87 -0.56
CA GLY A 170 -12.94 6.69 0.82
C GLY A 170 -12.30 7.71 1.77
N GLY A 171 -12.83 7.71 2.99
CA GLY A 171 -12.20 8.37 4.14
C GLY A 171 -12.26 9.89 4.12
N GLN A 172 -11.24 10.48 4.72
CA GLN A 172 -11.09 11.92 4.90
C GLN A 172 -10.65 12.61 3.60
N LYS A 173 -11.27 13.76 3.27
CA LYS A 173 -11.02 14.51 2.03
C LYS A 173 -9.88 15.53 2.15
N ASP A 174 -9.45 15.84 3.37
CA ASP A 174 -8.32 16.71 3.68
C ASP A 174 -6.97 15.97 3.68
N VAL A 175 -6.97 14.64 3.73
CA VAL A 175 -5.78 13.81 3.54
C VAL A 175 -5.22 14.02 2.14
N PRO A 176 -3.98 14.54 2.00
CA PRO A 176 -3.40 14.79 0.69
C PRO A 176 -3.25 13.50 -0.10
N THR A 177 -3.66 13.55 -1.37
CA THR A 177 -3.70 12.35 -2.22
C THR A 177 -2.81 12.54 -3.46
N LEU A 178 -1.94 11.57 -3.70
CA LEU A 178 -1.11 11.46 -4.90
C LEU A 178 -1.57 10.28 -5.75
N ASN A 179 -1.82 10.50 -7.04
CA ASN A 179 -2.04 9.46 -8.03
C ASN A 179 -0.88 9.40 -9.02
N LEU A 180 -0.31 8.21 -9.22
CA LEU A 180 0.76 7.95 -10.18
C LEU A 180 0.26 6.91 -11.18
N ILE A 181 0.21 7.22 -12.48
CA ILE A 181 -0.28 6.26 -13.48
C ILE A 181 0.44 6.40 -14.83
N GLY A 182 0.70 5.26 -15.46
CA GLY A 182 1.25 5.25 -16.81
C GLY A 182 0.19 5.55 -17.86
N SER A 183 0.51 6.34 -18.87
CA SER A 183 -0.48 6.68 -19.91
C SER A 183 -0.82 5.48 -20.82
N HIS A 184 -0.01 4.43 -20.81
CA HIS A 184 -0.22 3.16 -21.53
C HIS A 184 -0.43 2.01 -20.54
N ASP A 185 -0.95 2.28 -19.35
CA ASP A 185 -1.30 1.25 -18.37
C ASP A 185 -2.31 0.27 -18.99
N GLU A 186 -1.90 -0.99 -19.11
CA GLU A 186 -2.66 -2.03 -19.80
C GLU A 186 -3.91 -2.49 -19.03
N PHE A 187 -4.08 -2.07 -17.78
CA PHE A 187 -5.23 -2.42 -16.94
C PHE A 187 -6.17 -1.25 -16.70
N PHE A 188 -5.63 -0.05 -16.51
CA PHE A 188 -6.39 1.13 -16.09
C PHE A 188 -6.20 2.36 -16.96
N GLY A 189 -5.36 2.32 -18.00
CA GLY A 189 -5.15 3.44 -18.91
C GLY A 189 -6.42 3.84 -19.67
N PRO A 190 -6.44 5.04 -20.28
CA PRO A 190 -7.56 5.48 -21.11
C PRO A 190 -7.71 4.63 -22.38
N PRO A 191 -8.83 4.76 -23.11
CA PRO A 191 -8.99 4.19 -24.44
C PRO A 191 -7.88 4.71 -25.38
N ALA A 192 -7.25 3.86 -26.18
CA ALA A 192 -6.22 4.31 -27.12
C ALA A 192 -6.90 4.94 -28.35
N HIS A 193 -6.43 6.11 -28.79
CA HIS A 193 -6.92 6.81 -30.00
C HIS A 193 -8.45 6.98 -30.08
N GLY A 194 -9.15 7.06 -28.95
CA GLY A 194 -10.61 7.17 -28.92
C GLY A 194 -11.35 5.88 -29.26
N THR A 195 -10.65 4.76 -29.40
CA THR A 195 -11.23 3.42 -29.54
C THR A 195 -11.07 2.64 -28.23
N PHE A 196 -12.03 1.77 -27.91
CA PHE A 196 -11.97 0.93 -26.70
C PHE A 196 -10.83 -0.10 -26.71
N SER A 197 -10.03 -0.15 -27.77
CA SER A 197 -8.74 -0.85 -27.78
C SER A 197 -7.77 -0.11 -26.87
N GLY A 198 -7.37 -0.71 -25.75
CA GLY A 198 -6.50 -0.05 -24.80
C GLY A 198 -6.32 -0.91 -23.56
N SER A 199 -6.64 -0.35 -22.41
CA SER A 199 -6.59 -1.08 -21.14
C SER A 199 -7.75 -2.05 -20.96
N ALA A 200 -7.58 -3.05 -20.10
CA ALA A 200 -8.65 -3.96 -19.71
C ALA A 200 -9.91 -3.20 -19.25
N ALA A 201 -9.75 -2.13 -18.47
CA ALA A 201 -10.86 -1.28 -18.03
C ALA A 201 -11.60 -0.61 -19.20
N SER A 202 -10.88 -0.08 -20.19
CA SER A 202 -11.48 0.53 -21.38
C SER A 202 -12.23 -0.49 -22.23
N ILE A 203 -11.61 -1.66 -22.46
CA ILE A 203 -12.19 -2.72 -23.29
C ILE A 203 -13.48 -3.27 -22.65
N ILE A 204 -13.43 -3.59 -21.35
CA ILE A 204 -14.58 -4.11 -20.61
C ILE A 204 -15.70 -3.06 -20.53
N ALA A 205 -15.37 -1.80 -20.26
CA ALA A 205 -16.38 -0.74 -20.24
C ALA A 205 -17.01 -0.51 -21.63
N GLY A 206 -16.23 -0.58 -22.72
CA GLY A 206 -16.75 -0.47 -24.08
C GLY A 206 -17.66 -1.63 -24.48
N ALA A 207 -17.42 -2.83 -23.94
CA ALA A 207 -18.28 -3.98 -24.14
C ALA A 207 -19.62 -3.90 -23.37
N ALA A 208 -19.85 -2.84 -22.57
CA ALA A 208 -21.03 -2.71 -21.71
C ALA A 208 -22.38 -2.76 -22.44
N VAL A 209 -22.41 -2.41 -23.73
CA VAL A 209 -23.62 -2.47 -24.56
C VAL A 209 -24.15 -3.92 -24.73
N LYS A 210 -23.27 -4.92 -24.65
CA LYS A 210 -23.65 -6.33 -24.77
C LYS A 210 -23.49 -7.05 -23.44
N GLN A 211 -22.35 -6.85 -22.79
CA GLN A 211 -21.95 -7.68 -21.66
C GLN A 211 -21.10 -6.94 -20.61
N GLY A 212 -20.17 -6.04 -20.91
CA GLY A 212 -19.28 -5.45 -19.88
C GLY A 212 -19.91 -4.50 -18.84
N TRP A 213 -19.09 -3.87 -18.01
CA TRP A 213 -19.51 -2.81 -17.07
C TRP A 213 -18.35 -1.86 -16.75
N GLY A 214 -18.67 -0.73 -16.11
CA GLY A 214 -17.72 0.34 -15.85
C GLY A 214 -18.13 1.63 -16.56
N LYS A 215 -17.36 2.69 -16.36
CA LYS A 215 -17.54 3.97 -17.04
C LYS A 215 -16.94 3.89 -18.43
N VAL A 216 -17.73 4.16 -19.46
CA VAL A 216 -17.31 4.07 -20.87
C VAL A 216 -16.17 5.04 -21.19
N ASN A 217 -16.16 6.22 -20.56
CA ASN A 217 -15.16 7.26 -20.79
C ASN A 217 -14.20 7.38 -19.60
N ILE A 218 -13.45 6.31 -19.29
CA ILE A 218 -12.38 6.41 -18.30
C ILE A 218 -11.25 7.30 -18.83
N THR A 219 -10.77 8.19 -17.97
CA THR A 219 -9.59 9.02 -18.23
C THR A 219 -8.28 8.31 -17.93
N GLY A 220 -8.36 7.21 -17.19
CA GLY A 220 -7.23 6.41 -16.76
C GLY A 220 -6.37 7.09 -15.71
N ASN A 221 -6.98 7.94 -14.88
CA ASN A 221 -6.33 8.59 -13.74
C ASN A 221 -7.35 9.12 -12.72
N ALA A 222 -6.88 9.49 -11.52
CA ALA A 222 -7.75 9.87 -10.39
C ALA A 222 -8.10 11.37 -10.33
N TYR A 223 -7.67 12.20 -11.30
CA TYR A 223 -7.85 13.66 -11.22
C TYR A 223 -9.31 14.05 -11.06
N ARG A 224 -10.17 13.54 -11.97
CA ARG A 224 -11.59 13.86 -11.95
C ARG A 224 -12.26 13.39 -10.66
N SER A 225 -11.95 12.18 -10.21
CA SER A 225 -12.48 11.64 -8.95
C SER A 225 -12.06 12.48 -7.73
N MET A 226 -10.84 13.00 -7.69
CA MET A 226 -10.39 13.92 -6.64
C MET A 226 -11.10 15.27 -6.71
N ALA A 227 -11.25 15.82 -7.92
CA ALA A 227 -11.93 17.08 -8.17
C ALA A 227 -13.41 17.02 -7.75
N GLU A 228 -14.18 16.11 -8.32
CA GLU A 228 -15.63 15.95 -8.10
C GLU A 228 -15.98 15.64 -6.64
N GLN A 229 -15.09 14.93 -5.92
CA GLN A 229 -15.32 14.56 -4.52
C GLN A 229 -14.78 15.56 -3.50
N GLY A 230 -14.26 16.71 -3.94
CA GLY A 230 -13.81 17.77 -3.05
C GLY A 230 -12.53 17.42 -2.26
N VAL A 231 -11.62 16.62 -2.81
CA VAL A 231 -10.31 16.36 -2.15
C VAL A 231 -9.54 17.67 -2.04
N LEU A 232 -9.17 18.07 -0.82
CA LEU A 232 -8.63 19.39 -0.54
C LEU A 232 -7.26 19.63 -1.18
N SER A 233 -6.40 18.61 -1.19
CA SER A 233 -5.07 18.65 -1.82
C SER A 233 -4.82 17.37 -2.59
N GLY A 234 -4.86 17.45 -3.92
CA GLY A 234 -4.65 16.31 -4.82
C GLY A 234 -3.57 16.59 -5.86
N LEU A 235 -2.80 15.56 -6.20
CA LEU A 235 -1.88 15.58 -7.34
C LEU A 235 -2.05 14.30 -8.15
N THR A 236 -2.44 14.44 -9.41
CA THR A 236 -2.37 13.37 -10.41
C THR A 236 -1.14 13.56 -11.27
N VAL A 237 -0.37 12.50 -11.45
CA VAL A 237 0.83 12.47 -12.29
C VAL A 237 0.70 11.35 -13.29
N THR A 238 0.60 11.71 -14.56
CA THR A 238 0.63 10.78 -15.67
C THR A 238 2.05 10.71 -16.24
N PHE A 239 2.46 9.51 -16.63
CA PHE A 239 3.76 9.25 -17.24
C PHE A 239 3.55 8.79 -18.69
N PRO A 240 3.64 9.71 -19.68
CA PRO A 240 3.49 9.39 -21.09
C PRO A 240 4.38 8.22 -21.53
N GLY A 241 3.77 7.22 -22.18
CA GLY A 241 4.46 6.02 -22.64
C GLY A 241 4.73 4.95 -21.57
N ALA A 242 4.57 5.27 -20.29
CA ALA A 242 4.73 4.29 -19.23
C ALA A 242 3.56 3.29 -19.20
N LYS A 243 3.90 2.03 -18.93
CA LYS A 243 2.99 0.91 -18.75
C LYS A 243 2.52 0.80 -17.29
N HIS A 244 1.90 -0.32 -16.92
CA HIS A 244 1.43 -0.57 -15.56
C HIS A 244 2.54 -0.45 -14.48
N ASP A 245 3.75 -0.95 -14.75
CA ASP A 245 4.93 -0.68 -13.92
C ASP A 245 5.65 0.58 -14.44
N ILE A 246 5.31 1.72 -13.85
CA ILE A 246 5.87 3.02 -14.20
C ILE A 246 7.37 3.07 -13.88
N THR A 247 7.81 2.38 -12.82
CA THR A 247 9.18 2.47 -12.34
C THR A 247 10.19 1.86 -13.32
N LEU A 248 9.78 0.91 -14.18
CA LEU A 248 10.67 0.35 -15.22
C LEU A 248 11.17 1.40 -16.21
N SER A 249 10.34 2.38 -16.54
CA SER A 249 10.63 3.38 -17.58
C SER A 249 10.88 4.77 -17.01
N HIS A 250 10.30 5.09 -15.85
CA HIS A 250 10.29 6.44 -15.29
C HIS A 250 10.75 6.48 -13.81
N ASN A 251 11.59 5.52 -13.38
CA ASN A 251 12.04 5.40 -11.97
C ASN A 251 12.48 6.73 -11.34
N HIS A 252 13.27 7.52 -12.06
CA HIS A 252 13.79 8.79 -11.55
C HIS A 252 12.69 9.84 -11.37
N ALA A 253 11.81 10.01 -12.35
CA ALA A 253 10.67 10.93 -12.24
C ALA A 253 9.72 10.50 -11.12
N VAL A 254 9.46 9.19 -11.00
CA VAL A 254 8.69 8.64 -9.88
C VAL A 254 9.37 8.97 -8.56
N ARG A 255 10.69 8.73 -8.42
CA ARG A 255 11.43 9.03 -7.20
C ARG A 255 11.29 10.51 -6.80
N ASP A 256 11.40 11.43 -7.74
CA ASP A 256 11.44 12.86 -7.45
C ASP A 256 10.04 13.39 -7.07
N ILE A 257 8.99 12.96 -7.77
CA ILE A 257 7.58 13.20 -7.37
C ILE A 257 7.32 12.61 -5.98
N PHE A 258 7.77 11.37 -5.77
CA PHE A 258 7.54 10.63 -4.53
C PHE A 258 8.25 11.30 -3.34
N LEU A 259 9.49 11.77 -3.54
CA LEU A 259 10.24 12.55 -2.55
C LEU A 259 9.50 13.84 -2.18
N ASP A 260 9.11 14.63 -3.17
CA ASP A 260 8.44 15.90 -2.96
C ASP A 260 7.10 15.72 -2.22
N PHE A 261 6.31 14.72 -2.61
CA PHE A 261 5.06 14.37 -1.93
C PHE A 261 5.29 13.93 -0.48
N LEU A 262 6.24 13.04 -0.23
CA LEU A 262 6.50 12.54 1.12
C LEU A 262 6.99 13.65 2.06
N GLN A 263 7.82 14.59 1.57
CA GLN A 263 8.28 15.72 2.37
C GLN A 263 7.19 16.75 2.66
N GLN A 264 6.30 17.01 1.70
CA GLN A 264 5.32 18.10 1.79
C GLN A 264 3.95 17.70 1.20
N PRO A 265 3.24 16.70 1.77
CA PRO A 265 2.05 16.12 1.17
C PRO A 265 0.93 17.16 0.96
N HIS A 266 0.70 18.05 1.93
CA HIS A 266 -0.32 19.12 1.84
C HIS A 266 -0.05 20.18 0.76
N ARG A 267 1.15 20.17 0.17
CA ARG A 267 1.53 21.08 -0.92
C ARG A 267 1.58 20.36 -2.26
N CYS A 268 1.20 19.08 -2.37
CA CYS A 268 1.33 18.28 -3.59
C CYS A 268 0.77 18.99 -4.84
N ALA A 269 -0.38 19.66 -4.73
CA ALA A 269 -1.00 20.37 -5.84
C ALA A 269 -0.17 21.54 -6.42
N SER A 270 0.76 22.10 -5.64
CA SER A 270 1.64 23.21 -6.05
C SER A 270 3.04 22.75 -6.48
N VAL A 271 3.20 21.48 -6.87
CA VAL A 271 4.49 20.89 -7.25
C VAL A 271 5.20 21.66 -8.37
N LEU A 272 4.47 22.13 -9.38
CA LEU A 272 5.05 22.90 -10.48
C LEU A 272 5.69 24.21 -10.01
N ALA A 273 5.01 24.97 -9.14
CA ALA A 273 5.54 26.21 -8.61
C ALA A 273 6.83 25.98 -7.77
N ARG A 274 6.93 24.83 -7.09
CA ARG A 274 8.16 24.47 -6.37
C ARG A 274 9.29 24.09 -7.32
N TRP A 275 8.96 23.50 -8.46
CA TRP A 275 9.92 22.98 -9.42
C TRP A 275 10.27 23.96 -10.53
N GLU A 276 9.60 25.12 -10.59
CA GLU A 276 9.80 26.16 -11.61
C GLU A 276 11.27 26.61 -11.68
N THR A 277 11.92 26.76 -10.52
CA THR A 277 13.34 27.15 -10.44
C THR A 277 14.30 25.97 -10.57
N HIS A 278 13.79 24.73 -10.56
CA HIS A 278 14.61 23.54 -10.69
C HIS A 278 14.87 23.27 -12.19
N PRO A 279 16.12 23.39 -12.68
CA PRO A 279 16.44 23.42 -14.11
C PRO A 279 16.01 22.16 -14.86
N PHE A 280 15.98 21.03 -14.16
CA PHE A 280 15.52 19.76 -14.71
C PHE A 280 14.00 19.54 -14.51
N LEU A 281 13.52 19.48 -13.26
CA LEU A 281 12.13 19.14 -12.95
C LEU A 281 11.10 20.10 -13.57
N GLY A 282 11.35 21.42 -13.56
CA GLY A 282 10.46 22.40 -14.17
C GLY A 282 10.32 22.25 -15.69
N ALA A 283 11.38 21.79 -16.38
CA ALA A 283 11.34 21.56 -17.82
C ALA A 283 10.62 20.26 -18.23
N HIS A 284 10.41 19.35 -17.28
CA HIS A 284 9.86 18.01 -17.53
C HIS A 284 8.44 17.82 -17.00
N ALA A 285 7.98 18.65 -16.09
CA ALA A 285 6.61 18.60 -15.59
C ALA A 285 5.73 19.60 -16.37
N ILE A 286 4.65 19.10 -16.99
CA ILE A 286 3.71 19.91 -17.78
C ILE A 286 2.37 19.95 -17.03
N LEU A 287 1.80 21.14 -16.83
CA LEU A 287 0.43 21.27 -16.34
C LEU A 287 -0.57 20.79 -17.40
N VAL A 288 -1.45 19.86 -17.02
CA VAL A 288 -2.55 19.39 -17.86
C VAL A 288 -3.86 20.05 -17.43
N ARG A 289 -4.18 19.96 -16.13
CA ARG A 289 -5.39 20.54 -15.52
C ARG A 289 -5.12 20.96 -14.08
N LYS A 290 -5.91 21.90 -13.57
CA LYS A 290 -5.96 22.25 -12.14
C LYS A 290 -7.39 22.62 -11.74
N CYS A 291 -7.81 22.29 -10.52
CA CYS A 291 -8.99 22.91 -9.93
C CYS A 291 -8.62 24.31 -9.44
N ALA A 292 -9.46 25.29 -9.75
CA ALA A 292 -9.34 26.65 -9.23
C ALA A 292 -10.65 27.09 -8.56
N PRO A 293 -10.60 28.09 -7.67
CA PRO A 293 -11.81 28.73 -7.17
C PRO A 293 -12.67 29.25 -8.33
N ALA A 294 -14.00 29.19 -8.18
CA ALA A 294 -14.94 29.68 -9.20
C ALA A 294 -14.60 31.12 -9.64
N GLY A 295 -14.61 31.37 -10.95
CA GLY A 295 -14.36 32.70 -11.54
C GLY A 295 -12.98 32.93 -12.17
N THR A 296 -12.14 31.89 -12.33
CA THR A 296 -10.92 31.98 -13.15
C THR A 296 -11.18 31.50 -14.58
N ASP A 297 -11.09 32.40 -15.56
CA ASP A 297 -11.24 32.08 -17.00
C ASP A 297 -9.95 31.49 -17.60
N ASP A 298 -9.54 30.31 -17.14
CA ASP A 298 -8.42 29.54 -17.72
C ASP A 298 -8.94 28.22 -18.30
N ALA A 299 -8.65 27.93 -19.57
CA ALA A 299 -9.10 26.70 -20.23
C ALA A 299 -8.49 25.41 -19.60
N ALA A 300 -7.49 25.56 -18.73
CA ALA A 300 -6.92 24.50 -17.91
C ALA A 300 -7.49 24.43 -16.48
N THR A 301 -8.49 25.26 -16.15
CA THR A 301 -9.16 25.25 -14.83
C THR A 301 -10.51 24.57 -14.86
N ASP A 302 -10.71 23.64 -13.94
CA ASP A 302 -12.04 23.13 -13.58
C ASP A 302 -12.53 23.85 -12.33
N GLU A 303 -13.85 24.04 -12.21
CA GLU A 303 -14.45 24.59 -10.99
C GLU A 303 -14.27 23.62 -9.82
N GLY A 304 -13.63 24.08 -8.76
CA GLY A 304 -13.47 23.34 -7.51
C GLY A 304 -14.30 23.91 -6.37
N VAL A 305 -14.42 23.16 -5.28
CA VAL A 305 -14.98 23.68 -4.03
C VAL A 305 -14.00 24.68 -3.37
N PRO A 306 -14.46 25.62 -2.53
CA PRO A 306 -13.57 26.57 -1.87
C PRO A 306 -12.42 25.90 -1.11
N GLY A 307 -11.19 26.33 -1.36
CA GLY A 307 -9.97 25.79 -0.75
C GLY A 307 -9.42 24.52 -1.40
N GLN A 308 -10.15 23.91 -2.34
CA GLN A 308 -9.69 22.75 -3.10
C GLN A 308 -8.52 23.10 -4.00
N ARG A 309 -7.50 22.24 -3.99
CA ARG A 309 -6.34 22.32 -4.85
C ARG A 309 -6.04 20.92 -5.38
N VAL A 310 -6.51 20.62 -6.58
CA VAL A 310 -6.21 19.36 -7.26
C VAL A 310 -5.50 19.72 -8.56
N THR A 311 -4.35 19.11 -8.81
CA THR A 311 -3.55 19.39 -10.01
C THR A 311 -3.29 18.08 -10.76
N TRP A 312 -3.34 18.13 -12.08
CA TRP A 312 -2.90 17.07 -12.95
C TRP A 312 -1.73 17.55 -13.80
N ILE A 313 -0.61 16.82 -13.72
CA ILE A 313 0.58 17.04 -14.53
C ILE A 313 0.96 15.80 -15.34
N ASP A 314 1.62 16.04 -16.47
CA ASP A 314 2.37 15.05 -17.23
C ASP A 314 3.87 15.17 -16.94
N MET A 315 4.53 14.05 -16.66
CA MET A 315 5.99 13.99 -16.57
C MET A 315 6.57 13.53 -17.91
N ARG A 316 7.16 14.45 -18.69
CA ARG A 316 7.72 14.17 -20.03
C ARG A 316 8.54 12.88 -20.04
N ALA A 317 8.34 12.09 -21.10
CA ALA A 317 8.99 10.80 -21.27
C ALA A 317 10.52 10.92 -21.31
N ASN A 318 11.18 9.97 -20.65
CA ASN A 318 12.62 9.67 -20.78
C ASN A 318 13.54 10.91 -20.83
N PRO A 319 13.51 11.80 -19.83
CA PRO A 319 14.58 12.76 -19.76
C PRO A 319 15.82 11.95 -19.41
N LYS A 320 16.92 12.18 -20.12
CA LYS A 320 18.23 11.59 -19.81
C LYS A 320 18.62 12.08 -18.41
N TYR A 321 18.10 11.42 -17.39
CA TYR A 321 18.33 11.76 -16.01
C TYR A 321 19.82 11.57 -15.79
N PRO A 322 20.53 12.56 -15.22
CA PRO A 322 21.86 12.29 -14.74
C PRO A 322 21.76 11.14 -13.72
N PRO A 323 22.67 10.14 -13.78
CA PRO A 323 22.60 8.94 -12.94
C PRO A 323 22.60 9.24 -11.44
N THR A 324 23.01 10.46 -11.06
CA THR A 324 22.79 11.04 -9.74
C THR A 324 22.18 12.43 -9.92
N LEU A 325 21.06 12.72 -9.25
CA LEU A 325 20.71 14.11 -9.03
C LEU A 325 21.72 14.67 -8.02
N PRO A 326 22.32 15.86 -8.28
CA PRO A 326 23.18 16.56 -7.32
C PRO A 326 22.49 16.80 -5.96
N HIS A 327 21.16 16.68 -5.91
CA HIS A 327 20.30 16.95 -4.76
C HIS A 327 20.59 16.16 -3.48
N ARG A 328 21.27 14.99 -3.53
CA ARG A 328 21.66 14.26 -2.31
C ARG A 328 22.63 15.06 -1.43
N VAL A 329 23.44 15.93 -2.03
CA VAL A 329 24.41 16.77 -1.31
C VAL A 329 23.76 18.08 -0.87
N ALA A 330 22.95 18.72 -1.74
CA ALA A 330 22.42 20.06 -1.48
C ALA A 330 21.24 20.11 -0.49
N ILE A 331 20.37 19.09 -0.43
CA ILE A 331 19.29 19.06 0.57
C ILE A 331 19.83 18.68 1.96
N ARG A 332 20.82 17.78 2.02
CA ARG A 332 21.51 17.49 3.29
C ARG A 332 22.25 18.72 3.78
N SER A 333 23.03 19.40 2.93
CA SER A 333 23.79 20.58 3.36
C SER A 333 22.89 21.71 3.88
N ARG A 334 21.74 21.98 3.24
CA ARG A 334 20.79 23.01 3.72
C ARG A 334 19.97 22.60 4.95
N ALA A 335 19.75 21.30 5.17
CA ALA A 335 19.11 20.81 6.39
C ALA A 335 20.09 20.74 7.58
N THR A 336 21.39 20.59 7.32
CA THR A 336 22.45 20.60 8.35
C THR A 336 23.06 21.98 8.60
N GLU A 337 22.78 22.99 7.78
CA GLU A 337 23.25 24.37 7.97
C GLU A 337 22.38 25.19 8.92
N LYS A 338 21.21 24.67 9.33
CA LYS A 338 20.63 25.13 10.60
C LYS A 338 21.34 24.36 11.69
N GLU A 339 22.28 25.03 12.36
CA GLU A 339 22.82 24.58 13.64
C GLU A 339 21.64 24.12 14.50
N ILE A 340 21.53 22.81 14.69
CA ILE A 340 20.65 22.26 15.71
C ILE A 340 21.24 22.82 17.01
N PRO A 341 20.50 23.64 17.78
CA PRO A 341 21.01 24.17 19.03
C PRO A 341 21.51 23.00 19.87
N GLU A 342 22.70 23.08 20.46
CA GLU A 342 23.29 21.98 21.24
C GLU A 342 22.31 21.44 22.31
N GLU A 343 21.41 22.30 22.81
CA GLU A 343 20.32 21.92 23.72
C GLU A 343 19.35 20.88 23.14
N SER A 344 19.02 20.95 21.84
CA SER A 344 18.16 19.97 21.17
C SER A 344 18.80 18.60 20.99
N LEU A 345 20.15 18.53 20.92
CA LEU A 345 20.88 17.27 20.85
C LEU A 345 21.03 16.62 22.24
N ALA A 346 21.05 17.43 23.30
CA ALA A 346 21.02 16.93 24.67
C ALA A 346 19.68 16.25 24.99
N ASP A 347 18.56 16.90 24.63
CA ASP A 347 17.21 16.37 24.83
C ASP A 347 16.94 15.08 24.04
N GLU A 348 17.44 15.00 22.79
CA GLU A 348 17.28 13.79 21.97
C GLU A 348 18.10 12.61 22.53
N ASN A 349 19.31 12.85 23.02
CA ASN A 349 20.12 11.82 23.66
C ASN A 349 19.53 11.36 25.00
N GLU A 350 18.93 12.26 25.78
CA GLU A 350 18.24 11.91 27.02
C GLU A 350 16.97 11.08 26.73
N MET A 351 16.20 11.45 25.71
CA MET A 351 15.04 10.68 25.25
C MET A 351 15.41 9.28 24.74
N LEU A 352 16.49 9.17 23.94
CA LEU A 352 16.99 7.88 23.45
C LEU A 352 17.51 6.99 24.60
N LYS A 353 18.14 7.59 25.61
CA LYS A 353 18.57 6.89 26.82
C LYS A 353 17.37 6.38 27.63
N ALA A 354 16.34 7.21 27.83
CA ALA A 354 15.12 6.81 28.52
C ALA A 354 14.36 5.68 27.78
N LEU A 355 14.35 5.72 26.43
CA LEU A 355 13.79 4.64 25.61
C LEU A 355 14.61 3.35 25.71
N GLY A 356 15.93 3.44 25.76
CA GLY A 356 16.82 2.30 26.01
C GLY A 356 16.61 1.66 27.39
N GLU A 357 16.45 2.47 28.42
CA GLU A 357 16.17 2.03 29.79
C GLU A 357 14.79 1.37 29.91
N GLN A 358 13.75 1.92 29.26
CA GLN A 358 12.43 1.29 29.17
C GLN A 358 12.46 -0.04 28.40
N ALA A 359 13.22 -0.13 27.32
CA ALA A 359 13.38 -1.38 26.56
C ALA A 359 14.08 -2.45 27.39
N HIS A 360 15.10 -2.08 28.18
CA HIS A 360 15.78 -2.96 29.13
C HIS A 360 14.85 -3.40 30.28
N ALA A 361 14.02 -2.51 30.81
CA ALA A 361 13.04 -2.86 31.85
C ALA A 361 11.95 -3.82 31.32
N LEU A 362 11.49 -3.66 30.07
CA LEU A 362 10.53 -4.55 29.42
C LEU A 362 11.13 -5.94 29.11
N THR A 363 12.40 -5.99 28.72
CA THR A 363 13.11 -7.28 28.56
C THR A 363 13.35 -7.96 29.92
N ALA A 364 13.69 -7.21 30.97
CA ALA A 364 13.81 -7.78 32.32
C ALA A 364 12.47 -8.33 32.85
N HIS A 365 11.35 -7.59 32.67
CA HIS A 365 10.03 -8.06 33.07
C HIS A 365 9.54 -9.28 32.28
N SER A 366 9.81 -9.35 30.98
CA SER A 366 9.44 -10.52 30.17
C SER A 366 10.25 -11.76 30.52
N VAL A 367 11.54 -11.63 30.84
CA VAL A 367 12.39 -12.75 31.31
C VAL A 367 11.90 -13.28 32.67
N VAL A 368 11.50 -12.40 33.59
CA VAL A 368 10.91 -12.81 34.89
C VAL A 368 9.58 -13.54 34.69
N HIS A 369 8.74 -13.10 33.73
CA HIS A 369 7.44 -13.72 33.48
C HIS A 369 7.56 -15.08 32.78
N VAL A 370 8.52 -15.25 31.87
CA VAL A 370 8.82 -16.56 31.24
C VAL A 370 9.40 -17.53 32.27
N GLY A 371 10.29 -17.06 33.16
CA GLY A 371 10.84 -17.85 34.27
C GLY A 371 9.77 -18.31 35.28
N ALA A 372 8.85 -17.43 35.65
CA ALA A 372 7.74 -17.76 36.55
C ALA A 372 6.77 -18.80 35.93
N LYS A 373 6.49 -18.70 34.62
CA LYS A 373 5.61 -19.64 33.92
C LYS A 373 6.25 -21.03 33.75
N ALA A 374 7.57 -21.07 33.52
CA ALA A 374 8.34 -22.32 33.49
C ALA A 374 8.42 -22.98 34.87
N ALA A 375 8.58 -22.21 35.95
CA ALA A 375 8.56 -22.71 37.32
C ALA A 375 7.19 -23.27 37.72
N LEU A 376 6.09 -22.57 37.36
CA LEU A 376 4.72 -23.05 37.62
C LEU A 376 4.40 -24.36 36.88
N ALA A 377 4.89 -24.49 35.63
CA ALA A 377 4.73 -25.71 34.84
C ALA A 377 5.54 -26.89 35.41
N ALA A 378 6.71 -26.62 35.99
CA ALA A 378 7.52 -27.64 36.68
C ALA A 378 6.87 -28.09 38.01
N MET A 379 6.26 -27.16 38.75
CA MET A 379 5.54 -27.48 40.00
C MET A 379 4.30 -28.34 39.75
N HIS A 380 3.53 -28.07 38.70
CA HIS A 380 2.37 -28.91 38.33
C HIS A 380 2.77 -30.33 37.90
N LYS A 381 3.97 -30.52 37.35
CA LYS A 381 4.47 -31.83 36.93
C LYS A 381 4.97 -32.69 38.10
N HIS A 382 5.26 -32.08 39.25
CA HIS A 382 5.65 -32.78 40.48
C HIS A 382 4.46 -33.08 41.40
N SER A 383 3.38 -32.32 41.33
CA SER A 383 2.16 -32.54 42.12
C SER A 383 1.36 -33.78 41.70
N SER A 384 1.56 -34.33 40.50
CA SER A 384 0.81 -35.51 40.01
C SER A 384 1.48 -36.86 40.31
N LYS A 385 2.53 -36.89 41.15
CA LYS A 385 3.25 -38.12 41.52
C LYS A 385 3.29 -38.43 43.02
N LEU A 386 2.58 -37.67 43.86
CA LEU A 386 2.28 -38.05 45.24
C LEU A 386 0.76 -38.17 45.38
N ASP A 387 0.25 -39.38 45.26
CA ASP A 387 -0.82 -39.90 46.13
C ASP A 387 -1.09 -41.37 45.80
N LEU A 388 -0.47 -42.23 46.61
CA LEU A 388 -0.84 -43.63 46.80
C LEU A 388 -0.84 -43.83 48.32
N HIS A 389 -2.01 -44.06 48.93
CA HIS A 389 -2.28 -45.26 49.75
C HIS A 389 -3.58 -45.25 50.57
N LYS A 390 -4.29 -46.41 50.48
CA LYS A 390 -5.05 -47.15 51.52
C LYS A 390 -6.40 -46.55 51.98
N ALA A 391 -7.47 -47.32 52.24
CA ALA A 391 -7.56 -48.68 52.80
C ALA A 391 -8.93 -49.39 52.57
N HIS A 392 -8.90 -50.74 52.60
CA HIS A 392 -9.87 -51.78 53.05
C HIS A 392 -11.35 -51.76 52.60
N GLY A 393 -12.02 -52.87 52.26
CA GLY A 393 -11.70 -54.30 52.33
C GLY A 393 -12.87 -55.19 51.87
N GLU A 394 -12.62 -56.50 51.95
CA GLU A 394 -13.51 -57.67 51.91
C GLU A 394 -13.99 -58.30 50.58
N GLU A 395 -14.05 -59.62 50.66
CA GLU A 395 -14.07 -60.68 49.65
C GLU A 395 -15.47 -60.90 49.00
N VAL A 396 -15.49 -61.56 47.83
CA VAL A 396 -16.08 -62.91 47.61
C VAL A 396 -16.20 -63.21 46.10
N ARG A 397 -15.46 -64.25 45.70
CA ARG A 397 -15.71 -65.34 44.73
C ARG A 397 -16.42 -65.12 43.36
N THR A 398 -15.72 -65.70 42.37
CA THR A 398 -16.17 -66.62 41.29
C THR A 398 -16.71 -66.11 39.93
N HIS A 399 -15.91 -66.44 38.91
CA HIS A 399 -16.23 -67.12 37.63
C HIS A 399 -16.98 -66.42 36.47
N THR A 400 -16.34 -66.54 35.29
CA THR A 400 -16.89 -66.66 33.90
C THR A 400 -17.61 -65.43 33.32
N ALA A 401 -17.58 -65.07 32.03
CA ALA A 401 -17.05 -65.65 30.81
C ALA A 401 -16.94 -64.55 29.70
N ARG A 402 -16.30 -64.96 28.60
CA ARG A 402 -16.22 -64.40 27.24
C ARG A 402 -17.42 -63.57 26.73
N PHE A 403 -17.16 -62.61 25.82
CA PHE A 403 -17.53 -62.58 24.37
C PHE A 403 -17.19 -61.18 23.82
N ARG A 404 -16.20 -61.01 22.93
CA ARG A 404 -16.20 -61.08 21.44
C ARG A 404 -17.19 -60.16 20.70
N LEU A 405 -16.57 -59.16 20.06
CA LEU A 405 -16.86 -58.51 18.77
C LEU A 405 -18.03 -59.05 17.94
N GLY A 406 -18.83 -58.10 17.45
CA GLY A 406 -19.42 -58.05 16.11
C GLY A 406 -19.17 -56.65 15.56
#